data_AF-A0A2N2DV24-F1
#
_entry.id   AF-A0A2N2DV24-F1
#
_cell.length_a   1.000
_cell.length_b   1.000
_cell.length_c   1.000
_cell.angle_alpha   90.00
_cell.angle_beta   90.00
_cell.angle_gamma   90.00
#
_symmetry.space_group_name_H-M   'P 1'
#
loop_
_entity.id
_entity.type
_entity.pdbx_description
1 polymer ?
#
loop_
_entity_poly.entity_id
_entity_poly.type
_entity_poly.pdbx_seq_one_letter_code
_entity_poly.pdbx_strand_id
1 'polypeptide(L)'
;VWDDFCSWYIELSKPGLNSEDANVRLASVSTLYVSLKAIIKLLHPFMPFVTEEIYAQLSDEACCVSAWPTPFVVEKVDMAQIEQLISIISTVRELRLSKSIKYAIELKGQIVVDDQVSVVSQAIASVIKKMVNLTIVPSVEGDSMVLPVLKASLVLSSEGLIDRAAEQEKLSSEKKRLIGEIERGEGMLSNPNFINKAPAVKVEGEKAKLAEYRRQLEIVEARLSELA
;
A
#
# COMPACT_ATOMS: atom_id res chain seq x y z
N VAL A 1 1.99 -1.25 -17.97
CA VAL A 1 1.56 -2.67 -17.89
C VAL A 1 1.46 -3.12 -16.44
N TRP A 2 2.58 -3.12 -15.69
CA TRP A 2 2.57 -3.59 -14.30
C TRP A 2 1.67 -2.75 -13.38
N ASP A 3 1.87 -1.42 -13.37
CA ASP A 3 1.17 -0.54 -12.43
C ASP A 3 -0.32 -0.44 -12.75
N ASP A 4 -0.70 -0.29 -14.02
CA ASP A 4 -2.12 -0.12 -14.38
C ASP A 4 -2.84 -1.45 -14.59
N PHE A 5 -2.37 -2.26 -15.54
CA PHE A 5 -3.09 -3.46 -15.98
C PHE A 5 -3.03 -4.57 -14.93
N CYS A 6 -1.82 -4.92 -14.48
CA CYS A 6 -1.64 -6.02 -13.53
C CYS A 6 -2.09 -5.65 -12.12
N SER A 7 -1.69 -4.48 -11.62
CA SER A 7 -1.94 -4.12 -10.21
C SER A 7 -3.37 -3.65 -9.94
N TRP A 8 -4.03 -3.03 -10.93
CA TRP A 8 -5.38 -2.49 -10.78
C TRP A 8 -6.39 -3.19 -11.68
N TYR A 9 -6.23 -3.10 -13.00
CA TYR A 9 -7.30 -3.49 -13.92
C TYR A 9 -7.74 -4.96 -13.78
N ILE A 10 -6.79 -5.89 -13.66
CA ILE A 10 -7.11 -7.31 -13.42
C ILE A 10 -7.93 -7.48 -12.15
N GLU A 11 -7.53 -6.85 -11.04
CA GLU A 11 -8.27 -6.95 -9.77
C GLU A 11 -9.67 -6.33 -9.86
N LEU A 12 -9.78 -5.16 -10.50
CA LEU A 12 -11.03 -4.44 -10.70
C LEU A 12 -11.99 -5.18 -11.66
N SER A 13 -11.47 -6.01 -12.56
CA SER A 13 -12.27 -6.81 -13.50
C SER A 13 -12.89 -8.06 -12.87
N LYS A 14 -12.37 -8.55 -11.73
CA LYS A 14 -12.81 -9.81 -11.10
C LYS A 14 -14.30 -9.87 -10.77
N PRO A 15 -14.96 -8.82 -10.24
CA PRO A 15 -16.40 -8.85 -10.01
C PRO A 15 -17.17 -9.10 -11.31
N GLY A 16 -16.76 -8.46 -12.42
CA GLY A 16 -17.39 -8.66 -13.73
C GLY A 16 -17.15 -10.07 -14.29
N LEU A 17 -15.93 -10.59 -14.15
CA LEU A 17 -15.59 -11.96 -14.56
C LEU A 17 -16.39 -13.04 -13.82
N ASN A 18 -16.73 -12.80 -12.55
CA ASN A 18 -17.49 -13.72 -11.70
C ASN A 18 -18.99 -13.38 -11.65
N SER A 19 -19.45 -12.44 -12.47
CA SER A 19 -20.87 -12.08 -12.53
C SER A 19 -21.71 -13.25 -13.04
N GLU A 20 -22.91 -13.43 -12.49
CA GLU A 20 -23.89 -14.39 -13.01
C GLU A 20 -24.45 -13.91 -14.37
N ASP A 21 -24.52 -12.59 -14.58
CA ASP A 21 -24.94 -11.99 -15.84
C ASP A 21 -23.92 -12.27 -16.95
N ALA A 22 -24.36 -13.02 -17.96
CA ALA A 22 -23.56 -13.39 -19.11
C ALA A 22 -23.05 -12.19 -19.91
N ASN A 23 -23.80 -11.10 -20.00
CA ASN A 23 -23.40 -9.90 -20.73
C ASN A 23 -22.28 -9.16 -20.00
N VAL A 24 -22.40 -9.00 -18.68
CA VAL A 24 -21.36 -8.36 -17.85
C VAL A 24 -20.07 -9.17 -17.89
N ARG A 25 -20.19 -10.50 -17.79
CA ARG A 25 -19.05 -11.42 -17.89
C ARG A 25 -18.39 -11.35 -19.26
N LEU A 26 -19.17 -11.40 -20.34
CA LEU A 26 -18.64 -11.27 -21.69
C LEU A 26 -17.94 -9.92 -21.89
N ALA A 27 -18.56 -8.80 -21.49
CA ALA A 27 -17.95 -7.48 -21.61
C ALA A 27 -16.60 -7.38 -20.86
N SER A 28 -16.51 -7.97 -19.66
CA SER A 28 -15.27 -8.02 -18.87
C SER A 28 -14.18 -8.84 -19.57
N VAL A 29 -14.52 -10.04 -20.05
CA VAL A 29 -13.61 -10.91 -20.80
C VAL A 29 -13.16 -10.24 -22.09
N SER A 30 -14.07 -9.65 -22.86
CA SER A 30 -13.76 -8.96 -24.11
C SER A 30 -12.81 -7.80 -23.90
N THR A 31 -13.03 -6.97 -22.87
CA THR A 31 -12.16 -5.82 -22.59
C THR A 31 -10.77 -6.26 -22.14
N LEU A 32 -10.67 -7.30 -21.29
CA LEU A 32 -9.39 -7.92 -20.92
C LEU A 32 -8.66 -8.49 -22.11
N TYR A 33 -9.35 -9.23 -22.98
CA TYR A 33 -8.78 -9.84 -24.17
C TYR A 33 -8.22 -8.76 -25.12
N VAL A 34 -8.99 -7.72 -25.43
CA VAL A 34 -8.56 -6.61 -26.30
C VAL A 34 -7.36 -5.88 -25.70
N SER A 35 -7.42 -5.57 -24.40
CA SER A 35 -6.34 -4.87 -23.70
C SER A 35 -5.05 -5.69 -23.66
N LEU A 36 -5.15 -6.98 -23.27
CA LEU A 36 -4.00 -7.89 -23.22
C LEU A 36 -3.40 -8.08 -24.61
N LYS A 37 -4.22 -8.30 -25.64
CA LYS A 37 -3.74 -8.47 -27.02
C LYS A 37 -2.95 -7.24 -27.50
N ALA A 38 -3.43 -6.03 -27.19
CA ALA A 38 -2.71 -4.80 -27.50
C ALA A 38 -1.40 -4.69 -26.73
N ILE A 39 -1.40 -4.96 -25.41
CA ILE A 39 -0.19 -4.95 -24.58
C ILE A 39 0.87 -5.92 -25.12
N ILE A 40 0.47 -7.14 -25.47
CA ILE A 40 1.38 -8.16 -26.00
C ILE A 40 2.02 -7.70 -27.31
N LYS A 41 1.23 -7.14 -28.24
CA LYS A 41 1.76 -6.58 -29.50
C LYS A 41 2.74 -5.43 -29.25
N LEU A 42 2.43 -4.52 -28.31
CA LEU A 42 3.30 -3.41 -27.97
C LEU A 42 4.62 -3.87 -27.33
N LEU A 43 4.61 -4.97 -26.57
CA LEU A 43 5.80 -5.54 -25.93
C LEU A 43 6.63 -6.41 -26.87
N HIS A 44 6.06 -6.91 -27.97
CA HIS A 44 6.69 -7.87 -28.86
C HIS A 44 8.06 -7.43 -29.42
N PRO A 45 8.29 -6.17 -29.82
CA PRO A 45 9.61 -5.70 -30.27
C PRO A 45 10.72 -5.83 -29.22
N PHE A 46 10.37 -5.91 -27.93
CA PHE A 46 11.33 -5.98 -26.82
C PHE A 46 11.45 -7.40 -26.24
N MET A 47 10.37 -8.17 -26.28
CA MET A 47 10.28 -9.49 -25.65
C MET A 47 9.64 -10.53 -26.59
N PRO A 48 10.25 -10.80 -27.77
CA PRO A 48 9.58 -11.49 -28.87
C PRO A 48 9.15 -12.92 -28.53
N PHE A 49 10.00 -13.71 -27.87
CA PHE A 49 9.70 -15.13 -27.61
C PHE A 49 8.51 -15.32 -26.65
N VAL A 50 8.51 -14.62 -25.52
CA VAL A 50 7.42 -14.75 -24.52
C VAL A 50 6.11 -14.13 -25.03
N THR A 51 6.19 -13.03 -25.76
CA THR A 51 4.99 -12.39 -26.33
C THR A 51 4.41 -13.22 -27.47
N GLU A 52 5.23 -13.90 -28.28
CA GLU A 52 4.77 -14.82 -29.33
C GLU A 52 4.04 -16.02 -28.71
N GLU A 53 4.63 -16.65 -27.69
CA GLU A 53 4.01 -17.78 -26.97
C GLU A 53 2.65 -17.41 -26.37
N ILE A 54 2.55 -16.24 -25.72
CA ILE A 54 1.28 -15.76 -25.16
C ILE A 54 0.29 -15.39 -26.27
N TYR A 55 0.75 -14.74 -27.34
CA TYR A 55 -0.13 -14.31 -28.44
C TYR A 55 -0.75 -15.49 -29.18
N ALA A 56 -0.03 -16.61 -29.32
CA ALA A 56 -0.54 -17.84 -29.92
C ALA A 56 -1.73 -18.45 -29.14
N GLN A 57 -1.83 -18.18 -27.83
CA GLN A 57 -3.00 -18.58 -27.03
C GLN A 57 -4.21 -17.66 -27.23
N LEU A 58 -4.00 -16.48 -27.82
CA LEU A 58 -5.02 -15.45 -28.02
C LEU A 58 -5.48 -15.37 -29.48
N SER A 59 -4.66 -15.78 -30.45
CA SER A 59 -4.90 -15.58 -31.87
C SER A 59 -4.22 -16.67 -32.68
N ASP A 60 -4.83 -17.09 -33.79
CA ASP A 60 -4.25 -18.08 -34.72
C ASP A 60 -3.15 -17.51 -35.64
N GLU A 61 -2.88 -16.21 -35.54
CA GLU A 61 -1.86 -15.50 -36.32
C GLU A 61 -0.58 -15.37 -35.48
N ALA A 62 0.59 -15.36 -36.11
CA ALA A 62 1.83 -15.04 -35.41
C ALA A 62 1.91 -13.54 -35.07
N CYS A 63 2.37 -13.20 -33.87
CA CYS A 63 2.47 -11.83 -33.38
C CYS A 63 3.38 -10.99 -34.28
N CYS A 64 4.52 -11.57 -34.70
CA CYS A 64 5.53 -10.91 -35.53
C CYS A 64 5.04 -10.43 -36.92
N VAL A 65 4.00 -11.04 -37.48
CA VAL A 65 3.39 -10.61 -38.76
C VAL A 65 2.07 -9.88 -38.57
N SER A 66 1.57 -9.81 -37.34
CA SER A 66 0.28 -9.21 -37.02
C SER A 66 0.31 -7.68 -37.15
N ALA A 67 -0.84 -7.09 -37.52
CA ALA A 67 -0.96 -5.65 -37.61
C ALA A 67 -0.69 -4.96 -36.26
N TRP A 68 0.04 -3.83 -36.31
CA TRP A 68 0.29 -3.00 -35.13
C TRP A 68 -1.03 -2.47 -34.54
N PRO A 69 -1.17 -2.42 -33.19
CA PRO A 69 -2.39 -1.89 -32.58
C PRO A 69 -2.60 -0.43 -32.92
N THR A 70 -3.83 -0.09 -33.33
CA THR A 70 -4.24 1.29 -33.60
C THR A 70 -4.95 1.88 -32.37
N PRO A 71 -4.67 3.15 -32.01
CA PRO A 71 -5.44 3.83 -30.98
C PRO A 71 -6.91 3.90 -31.37
N PHE A 72 -7.80 3.64 -30.42
CA PHE A 72 -9.25 3.84 -30.59
C PHE A 72 -9.73 4.89 -29.61
N VAL A 73 -10.77 5.63 -30.01
CA VAL A 73 -11.38 6.66 -29.17
C VAL A 73 -12.30 5.96 -28.18
N VAL A 74 -12.06 6.20 -26.90
CA VAL A 74 -13.01 5.88 -25.83
C VAL A 74 -13.74 7.17 -25.51
N GLU A 75 -15.06 7.10 -25.34
CA GLU A 75 -15.80 8.23 -24.76
C GLU A 75 -15.18 8.64 -23.42
N LYS A 76 -15.22 9.93 -23.11
CA LYS A 76 -14.63 10.45 -21.88
C LYS A 76 -15.46 9.94 -20.69
N VAL A 77 -15.01 8.86 -20.07
CA VAL A 77 -15.66 8.27 -18.89
C VAL A 77 -15.21 9.04 -17.65
N ASP A 78 -16.14 9.28 -16.72
CA ASP A 78 -15.81 9.78 -15.40
C ASP A 78 -15.07 8.71 -14.60
N MET A 79 -13.78 8.93 -14.37
CA MET A 79 -12.91 8.03 -13.61
C MET A 79 -12.92 8.33 -12.10
N ALA A 80 -13.65 9.35 -11.64
CA ALA A 80 -13.59 9.81 -10.25
C ALA A 80 -13.87 8.71 -9.23
N GLN A 81 -14.81 7.80 -9.52
CA GLN A 81 -15.12 6.67 -8.64
C GLN A 81 -13.97 5.66 -8.56
N ILE A 82 -13.28 5.40 -9.68
CA ILE A 82 -12.13 4.50 -9.73
C ILE A 82 -10.93 5.13 -9.03
N GLU A 83 -10.68 6.42 -9.26
CA GLU A 83 -9.60 7.16 -8.59
C GLU A 83 -9.81 7.20 -7.07
N GLN A 84 -11.06 7.42 -6.62
CA GLN A 84 -11.42 7.36 -5.21
C GLN A 84 -11.21 5.95 -4.62
N LEU A 85 -11.62 4.90 -5.34
CA LEU A 85 -11.39 3.51 -4.93
C LEU A 85 -9.89 3.19 -4.80
N ILE A 86 -9.08 3.60 -5.79
CA ILE A 86 -7.62 3.46 -5.76
C ILE A 86 -7.03 4.19 -4.55
N SER A 87 -7.50 5.41 -4.28
CA SER A 87 -7.06 6.21 -3.13
C SER A 87 -7.38 5.53 -1.80
N ILE A 88 -8.59 4.99 -1.64
CA ILE A 88 -8.99 4.22 -0.44
C ILE A 88 -8.08 3.00 -0.25
N ILE A 89 -7.91 2.19 -1.29
CA ILE A 89 -7.10 0.97 -1.21
C ILE A 89 -5.64 1.30 -0.87
N SER A 90 -5.08 2.33 -1.49
CA SER A 90 -3.70 2.75 -1.28
C SER A 90 -3.50 3.25 0.16
N THR A 91 -4.42 4.07 0.65
CA THR A 91 -4.41 4.60 2.03
C THR A 91 -4.48 3.48 3.06
N VAL A 92 -5.33 2.47 2.85
CA VAL A 92 -5.42 1.32 3.77
C VAL A 92 -4.16 0.46 3.71
N ARG A 93 -3.56 0.25 2.53
CA ARG A 93 -2.28 -0.47 2.40
C ARG A 93 -1.16 0.25 3.15
N GLU A 94 -1.08 1.57 3.01
CA GLU A 94 -0.12 2.39 3.74
C GLU A 94 -0.35 2.34 5.26
N LEU A 95 -1.61 2.40 5.71
CA LEU A 95 -1.95 2.22 7.12
C LEU A 95 -1.45 0.86 7.64
N ARG A 96 -1.72 -0.22 6.90
CA ARG A 96 -1.29 -1.57 7.29
C ARG A 96 0.22 -1.68 7.39
N LEU A 97 0.96 -1.06 6.45
CA LEU A 97 2.42 -1.03 6.49
C LEU A 97 2.94 -0.20 7.67
N SER A 98 2.45 1.03 7.83
CA SER A 98 2.91 1.95 8.86
C SER A 98 2.58 1.49 10.29
N LYS A 99 1.44 0.81 10.48
CA LYS A 99 1.00 0.27 11.78
C LYS A 99 1.28 -1.23 11.94
N SER A 100 1.97 -1.86 10.98
CA SER A 100 2.28 -3.31 10.99
C SER A 100 1.05 -4.20 11.19
N ILE A 101 -0.12 -3.79 10.67
CA ILE A 101 -1.38 -4.52 10.83
C ILE A 101 -1.40 -5.71 9.86
N LYS A 102 -1.43 -6.92 10.42
CA LYS A 102 -1.50 -8.16 9.64
C LYS A 102 -2.75 -8.19 8.75
N TYR A 103 -2.61 -8.64 7.51
CA TYR A 103 -3.71 -8.73 6.54
C TYR A 103 -4.89 -9.59 7.04
N ALA A 104 -4.61 -10.62 7.84
CA ALA A 104 -5.62 -11.50 8.44
C ALA A 104 -6.59 -10.75 9.37
N ILE A 105 -6.18 -9.61 9.93
CA ILE A 105 -7.06 -8.75 10.73
C ILE A 105 -7.96 -7.99 9.77
N GLU A 106 -9.26 -8.28 9.87
CA GLU A 106 -10.31 -7.56 9.14
C GLU A 106 -10.46 -6.15 9.72
N LEU A 107 -10.43 -5.15 8.84
CA LEU A 107 -10.76 -3.77 9.19
C LEU A 107 -12.25 -3.52 8.97
N LYS A 108 -12.84 -2.65 9.78
CA LYS A 108 -14.19 -2.13 9.59
C LYS A 108 -14.13 -0.62 9.45
N GLY A 109 -14.85 -0.08 8.47
CA GLY A 109 -14.85 1.37 8.25
C GLY A 109 -16.04 1.88 7.46
N GLN A 110 -16.18 3.19 7.42
CA GLN A 110 -17.19 3.90 6.65
C GLN A 110 -16.51 4.98 5.82
N ILE A 111 -17.10 5.27 4.65
CA ILE A 111 -16.64 6.33 3.76
C ILE A 111 -17.57 7.53 3.95
N VAL A 112 -16.99 8.70 4.20
CA VAL A 112 -17.72 9.94 4.45
C VAL A 112 -17.37 10.97 3.38
N VAL A 113 -18.38 11.55 2.74
CA VAL A 113 -18.26 12.62 1.73
C VAL A 113 -19.07 13.80 2.23
N ASP A 114 -18.45 14.99 2.34
CA ASP A 114 -19.11 16.20 2.83
C ASP A 114 -19.94 15.98 4.12
N ASP A 115 -19.33 15.31 5.11
CA ASP A 115 -19.92 14.93 6.40
C ASP A 115 -21.12 13.95 6.34
N GLN A 116 -21.37 13.34 5.18
CA GLN A 116 -22.40 12.30 5.02
C GLN A 116 -21.81 10.93 4.71
N VAL A 117 -22.39 9.88 5.28
CA VAL A 117 -21.99 8.50 5.00
C VAL A 117 -22.35 8.15 3.56
N SER A 118 -21.34 7.82 2.77
CA SER A 118 -21.49 7.45 1.37
C SER A 118 -21.84 5.96 1.24
N VAL A 119 -22.89 5.65 0.49
CA VAL A 119 -23.24 4.27 0.13
C VAL A 119 -22.39 3.85 -1.06
N VAL A 120 -21.53 2.85 -0.86
CA VAL A 120 -20.78 2.22 -1.96
C VAL A 120 -21.54 1.05 -2.57
N SER A 121 -21.38 0.85 -3.87
CA SER A 121 -21.96 -0.32 -4.54
C SER A 121 -21.35 -1.62 -3.99
N GLN A 122 -22.10 -2.72 -4.05
CA GLN A 122 -21.60 -4.04 -3.64
C GLN A 122 -20.34 -4.45 -4.42
N ALA A 123 -20.24 -4.07 -5.69
CA ALA A 123 -19.05 -4.32 -6.50
C ALA A 123 -17.81 -3.62 -5.91
N ILE A 124 -17.90 -2.33 -5.59
CA ILE A 124 -16.81 -1.56 -4.97
C ILE A 124 -16.45 -2.13 -3.60
N ALA A 125 -17.45 -2.41 -2.76
CA ALA A 125 -17.24 -3.00 -1.44
C ALA A 125 -16.53 -4.37 -1.54
N SER A 126 -16.90 -5.21 -2.52
CA SER A 126 -16.26 -6.51 -2.74
C SER A 126 -14.79 -6.39 -3.15
N VAL A 127 -14.45 -5.39 -3.95
CA VAL A 127 -13.07 -5.09 -4.36
C VAL A 127 -12.25 -4.64 -3.15
N ILE A 128 -12.75 -3.67 -2.38
CA ILE A 128 -12.10 -3.19 -1.16
C ILE A 128 -11.85 -4.36 -0.20
N LYS A 129 -12.86 -5.20 0.03
CA LYS A 129 -12.75 -6.39 0.88
C LYS A 129 -11.67 -7.35 0.39
N LYS A 130 -11.59 -7.62 -0.91
CA LYS A 130 -10.58 -8.54 -1.47
C LYS A 130 -9.16 -7.96 -1.51
N MET A 131 -9.01 -6.66 -1.72
CA MET A 131 -7.69 -6.05 -1.92
C MET A 131 -7.02 -5.60 -0.62
N VAL A 132 -7.81 -5.28 0.42
CA VAL A 132 -7.29 -4.75 1.69
C VAL A 132 -7.95 -5.33 2.95
N ASN A 133 -8.83 -6.34 2.80
CA ASN A 133 -9.59 -6.94 3.90
C ASN A 133 -10.28 -5.90 4.79
N LEU A 134 -10.92 -4.92 4.15
CA LEU A 134 -11.74 -3.89 4.79
C LEU A 134 -13.22 -4.14 4.44
N THR A 135 -14.07 -4.18 5.46
CA THR A 135 -15.52 -4.23 5.31
C THR A 135 -16.09 -2.84 5.52
N ILE A 136 -16.84 -2.37 4.53
CA ILE A 136 -17.56 -1.11 4.63
C ILE A 136 -18.85 -1.34 5.42
N VAL A 137 -19.01 -0.60 6.52
CA VAL A 137 -20.14 -0.69 7.46
C VAL A 137 -20.91 0.64 7.49
N PRO A 138 -22.20 0.64 7.85
CA PRO A 138 -23.01 1.86 7.90
C PRO A 138 -22.65 2.78 9.07
N SER A 139 -22.04 2.23 10.13
CA SER A 139 -21.55 2.97 11.28
C SER A 139 -20.32 2.28 11.86
N VAL A 140 -19.36 3.07 12.33
CA VAL A 140 -18.19 2.61 13.07
C VAL A 140 -18.46 2.81 14.56
N GLU A 141 -18.35 1.74 15.35
CA GLU A 141 -18.49 1.77 16.80
C GLU A 141 -17.11 1.88 17.48
N GLY A 142 -17.08 2.47 18.68
CA GLY A 142 -15.87 2.59 19.50
C GLY A 142 -14.86 3.62 19.02
N ASP A 143 -13.60 3.43 19.43
CA ASP A 143 -12.50 4.31 19.04
C ASP A 143 -12.28 4.22 17.53
N SER A 144 -12.19 5.37 16.86
CA SER A 144 -11.99 5.42 15.41
C SER A 144 -10.86 6.36 15.02
N MET A 145 -10.33 6.14 13.81
CA MET A 145 -9.37 7.02 13.16
C MET A 145 -9.92 7.49 11.83
N VAL A 146 -9.63 8.73 11.46
CA VAL A 146 -10.04 9.34 10.20
C VAL A 146 -8.82 9.45 9.30
N LEU A 147 -8.92 8.90 8.09
CA LEU A 147 -7.88 8.96 7.07
C LEU A 147 -8.38 9.75 5.87
N PRO A 148 -7.63 10.75 5.38
CA PRO A 148 -8.02 11.48 4.18
C PRO A 148 -7.88 10.59 2.95
N VAL A 149 -8.88 10.60 2.08
CA VAL A 149 -8.84 9.93 0.77
C VAL A 149 -9.34 10.89 -0.31
N LEU A 150 -9.23 10.52 -1.58
CA LEU A 150 -9.63 11.42 -2.66
C LEU A 150 -11.14 11.73 -2.59
N LYS A 151 -11.47 13.02 -2.43
CA LYS A 151 -12.84 13.56 -2.33
C LYS A 151 -13.70 12.93 -1.21
N ALA A 152 -13.08 12.30 -0.22
CA ALA A 152 -13.77 11.68 0.91
C ALA A 152 -12.83 11.51 2.12
N SER A 153 -13.40 11.07 3.22
CA SER A 153 -12.67 10.61 4.40
C SER A 153 -13.03 9.16 4.69
N LEU A 154 -12.04 8.34 5.03
CA LEU A 154 -12.24 6.97 5.47
C LEU A 154 -12.14 6.93 7.00
N VAL A 155 -13.25 6.61 7.66
CA VAL A 155 -13.28 6.42 9.12
C VAL A 155 -13.14 4.93 9.40
N LEU A 156 -12.11 4.52 10.14
CA LEU A 156 -11.83 3.13 10.49
C LEU A 156 -12.00 2.91 11.99
N SER A 157 -12.60 1.77 12.37
CA SER A 157 -12.53 1.30 13.75
C SER A 157 -11.07 1.01 14.09
N SER A 158 -10.59 1.56 15.20
CA SER A 158 -9.23 1.34 15.71
C SER A 158 -9.17 0.23 16.77
N GLU A 159 -10.33 -0.34 17.12
CA GLU A 159 -10.46 -1.39 18.12
C GLU A 159 -9.71 -2.65 17.69
N GLY A 160 -8.75 -3.08 18.51
CA GLY A 160 -7.93 -4.27 18.25
C GLY A 160 -6.93 -4.14 17.08
N LEU A 161 -6.79 -2.97 16.45
CA LEU A 161 -5.85 -2.78 15.33
C LEU A 161 -4.42 -2.53 15.77
N ILE A 162 -4.24 -1.94 16.96
CA ILE A 162 -2.95 -1.69 17.57
C ILE A 162 -2.84 -2.68 18.72
N ASP A 163 -1.97 -3.67 18.59
CA ASP A 163 -1.51 -4.45 19.73
C ASP A 163 -0.63 -3.52 20.58
N ARG A 164 -1.28 -2.70 21.41
CA ARG A 164 -0.62 -1.70 22.25
C ARG A 164 0.44 -2.37 23.12
N ALA A 165 0.18 -3.58 23.59
CA ALA A 165 1.13 -4.35 24.39
C ALA A 165 2.37 -4.73 23.58
N ALA A 166 2.20 -5.31 22.38
CA ALA A 166 3.34 -5.68 21.52
C ALA A 166 4.13 -4.46 21.02
N GLU A 167 3.45 -3.36 20.69
CA GLU A 167 4.11 -2.12 20.25
C GLU A 167 4.85 -1.45 21.43
N GLN A 168 4.24 -1.42 22.62
CA GLN A 168 4.92 -0.97 23.84
C GLN A 168 6.13 -1.85 24.17
N GLU A 169 6.03 -3.18 24.03
CA GLU A 169 7.14 -4.11 24.27
C GLU A 169 8.28 -3.86 23.28
N LYS A 170 7.96 -3.75 21.99
CA LYS A 170 8.94 -3.48 20.93
C LYS A 170 9.64 -2.14 21.15
N LEU A 171 8.88 -1.06 21.37
CA LEU A 171 9.45 0.26 21.64
C LEU A 171 10.23 0.29 22.95
N SER A 172 9.81 -0.44 23.98
CA SER A 172 10.55 -0.58 25.24
C SER A 172 11.86 -1.34 25.06
N SER A 173 11.88 -2.37 24.21
CA SER A 173 13.10 -3.11 23.86
C SER A 173 14.09 -2.23 23.09
N GLU A 174 13.58 -1.43 22.15
CA GLU A 174 14.37 -0.48 21.37
C GLU A 174 14.90 0.66 22.24
N LYS A 175 14.08 1.18 23.16
CA LYS A 175 14.50 2.15 24.19
C LYS A 175 15.69 1.61 24.99
N LYS A 176 15.62 0.37 25.47
CA LYS A 176 16.74 -0.26 26.21
C LYS A 176 18.00 -0.37 25.34
N ARG A 177 17.86 -0.74 24.07
CA ARG A 177 18.98 -0.80 23.13
C ARG A 177 19.63 0.57 22.92
N LEU A 178 18.84 1.59 22.66
CA LEU A 178 19.30 2.96 22.44
C LEU A 178 19.99 3.55 23.67
N ILE A 179 19.44 3.34 24.87
CA ILE A 179 20.08 3.74 26.13
C ILE A 179 21.45 3.06 26.27
N GLY A 180 21.54 1.75 26.02
CA GLY A 180 22.82 1.04 26.10
C GLY A 180 23.86 1.45 25.04
N GLU A 181 23.44 1.95 23.88
CA GLU A 181 24.34 2.57 22.89
C GLU A 181 24.80 3.97 23.32
N ILE A 182 23.89 4.77 23.90
CA ILE A 182 24.20 6.10 24.44
C ILE A 182 25.22 5.98 25.59
N GLU A 183 25.00 5.09 26.56
CA GLU A 183 25.92 4.86 27.67
C GLU A 183 27.31 4.43 27.19
N ARG A 184 27.38 3.58 26.15
CA ARG A 184 28.65 3.20 25.51
C ARG A 184 29.33 4.38 24.84
N GLY A 185 28.59 5.18 24.08
CA GLY A 185 29.11 6.38 23.43
C GLY A 185 29.62 7.42 24.44
N GLU A 186 28.87 7.66 25.51
CA GLU A 186 29.26 8.56 26.61
C GLU A 186 30.48 8.02 27.37
N GLY A 187 30.55 6.72 27.62
CA GLY A 187 31.71 6.07 28.22
C GLY A 187 32.98 6.21 27.36
N MET A 188 32.85 6.09 26.04
CA MET A 188 33.98 6.29 25.11
C MET A 188 34.40 7.77 25.05
N LEU A 189 33.44 8.69 24.95
CA LEU A 189 33.70 10.13 24.84
C LEU A 189 34.09 10.80 26.15
N SER A 190 33.84 10.17 27.31
CA SER A 190 34.31 10.65 28.61
C SER A 190 35.73 10.14 28.95
N ASN A 191 36.23 9.11 28.26
CA ASN A 191 37.57 8.58 28.48
C ASN A 191 38.65 9.51 27.90
N PRO A 192 39.50 10.15 28.74
CA PRO A 192 40.52 11.09 28.26
C PRO A 192 41.54 10.42 27.32
N ASN A 193 41.79 9.12 27.47
CA ASN A 193 42.68 8.39 26.59
C ASN A 193 42.08 8.21 25.18
N PHE A 194 40.76 8.06 25.07
CA PHE A 194 40.09 7.94 23.78
C PHE A 194 40.08 9.28 23.05
N ILE A 195 39.73 10.36 23.75
CA ILE A 195 39.72 11.72 23.17
C ILE A 195 41.12 12.14 22.69
N ASN A 196 42.16 11.83 23.49
CA ASN A 196 43.51 12.31 23.21
C ASN A 196 44.33 11.39 22.29
N LYS A 197 43.99 10.09 22.16
CA LYS A 197 44.74 9.14 21.33
C LYS A 197 44.01 8.68 20.07
N ALA A 198 42.68 8.81 19.99
CA ALA A 198 41.95 8.40 18.80
C ALA A 198 42.07 9.47 17.68
N PRO A 199 42.08 9.05 16.40
CA PRO A 199 42.01 9.99 15.28
C PRO A 199 40.76 10.89 15.38
N ALA A 200 40.90 12.18 15.08
CA ALA A 200 39.81 13.16 15.16
C ALA A 200 38.55 12.72 14.41
N VAL A 201 38.71 12.06 13.25
CA VAL A 201 37.60 11.49 12.46
C VAL A 201 36.79 10.45 13.23
N LYS A 202 37.45 9.62 14.05
CA LYS A 202 36.75 8.63 14.89
C LYS A 202 36.03 9.28 16.06
N VAL A 203 36.62 10.30 16.69
CA VAL A 203 36.00 11.04 17.80
C VAL A 203 34.75 11.78 17.32
N GLU A 204 34.83 12.47 16.19
CA GLU A 204 33.67 13.16 15.60
C GLU A 204 32.61 12.19 15.09
N GLY A 205 33.01 11.04 14.54
CA GLY A 205 32.08 9.97 14.18
C GLY A 205 31.29 9.42 15.37
N GLU A 206 31.93 9.21 16.53
CA GLU A 206 31.24 8.78 17.74
C GLU A 206 30.35 9.87 18.35
N LYS A 207 30.75 11.15 18.29
CA LYS A 207 29.86 12.27 18.68
C LYS A 207 28.61 12.35 17.81
N ALA A 208 28.76 12.19 16.49
CA ALA A 208 27.64 12.21 15.56
C ALA A 208 26.67 11.05 15.80
N LYS A 209 27.19 9.83 16.05
CA LYS A 209 26.38 8.66 16.43
C LYS A 209 25.64 8.88 17.73
N LEU A 210 26.30 9.45 18.74
CA LEU A 210 25.68 9.76 20.03
C LEU A 210 24.50 10.72 19.87
N ALA A 211 24.68 11.79 19.07
CA ALA A 211 23.62 12.76 18.80
C ALA A 211 22.42 12.12 18.08
N GLU A 212 22.69 11.22 17.13
CA GLU A 212 21.64 10.49 16.41
C GLU A 212 20.89 9.51 17.31
N TYR A 213 21.58 8.75 18.16
CA TYR A 213 20.92 7.85 19.12
C TYR A 213 20.06 8.60 20.13
N ARG A 214 20.49 9.79 20.59
CA ARG A 214 19.67 10.65 21.46
C ARG A 214 18.40 11.13 20.77
N ARG A 215 18.51 11.56 19.51
CA ARG A 215 17.33 11.94 18.71
C ARG A 215 16.37 10.76 18.53
N GLN A 216 16.89 9.59 18.21
CA GLN A 216 16.07 8.37 18.08
C GLN A 216 15.38 8.01 19.39
N LEU A 217 16.08 8.15 20.53
CA LEU A 217 15.51 7.91 21.85
C LEU A 217 14.35 8.86 22.15
N GLU A 218 14.48 10.17 21.88
CA GLU A 218 13.39 11.14 22.06
C GLU A 218 12.15 10.76 21.26
N ILE A 219 12.32 10.33 20.01
CA ILE A 219 11.20 9.89 19.15
C ILE A 219 10.52 8.65 19.74
N VAL A 220 11.31 7.66 20.21
CA VAL A 220 10.78 6.43 20.83
C VAL A 220 10.04 6.75 22.13
N GLU A 221 10.55 7.66 22.96
CA GLU A 221 9.92 8.06 24.22
C GLU A 221 8.62 8.83 24.00
N ALA A 222 8.57 9.75 23.03
CA ALA A 222 7.34 10.44 22.65
C ALA A 222 6.28 9.44 22.18
N ARG A 223 6.67 8.46 21.35
CA ARG A 223 5.76 7.43 20.86
C ARG A 223 5.25 6.51 21.97
N LEU A 224 6.09 6.15 22.93
CA LEU A 224 5.66 5.38 24.12
C LEU A 224 4.66 6.15 24.98
N SER A 225 4.82 7.48 25.10
CA SER A 225 3.88 8.33 25.84
C SER A 225 2.52 8.45 25.17
N GLU A 226 2.44 8.41 23.84
CA GLU A 226 1.17 8.39 23.09
C GLU A 226 0.42 7.05 23.22
N LEU A 227 1.13 5.98 23.58
CA LEU A 227 0.58 4.63 23.71
C LEU A 227 0.19 4.25 25.14
N ALA A 228 0.55 5.07 26.14
CA ALA A 228 0.24 4.88 27.56
C ALA A 228 -1.17 5.41 27.89
#